data_AF-V6JA22-F1
#
_entry.id   AF-V6JA22-F1
#
_cell.length_a   1.000
_cell.length_b   1.000
_cell.length_c   1.000
_cell.angle_alpha   90.00
_cell.angle_beta   90.00
_cell.angle_gamma   90.00
#
_symmetry.space_group_name_H-M   'P 1'
#
loop_
_entity.id
_entity.type
_entity.pdbx_description
1 polymer ?
#
loop_
_entity_poly.entity_id
_entity_poly.type
_entity_poly.pdbx_seq_one_letter_code
_entity_poly.pdbx_strand_id
1 'polypeptide(L)'
;MVYLLSVLSLTLNPFVWKKHYRKSKFLWIQALRLAAGLLIIFFVSYIGLVDHTWQAFLSYGTLFWGIFLFLDIIYLKERFVAVEMLCGVCLLLFFSYLHFIYPLTVTKAKYDFAAAKTTVVSREKHSMDEQHIPVVPEKYARYKSEKILGELAHVSYYELGHTSLQKIDGQLYWVTPIEYSGFFKWMKSHQVPGYIRMSAEDENANATLVKRAMKYVPSAYFSENLQRHVRSHYKSPILFRPSFEPDETGKPYYVVAYGYYQKLRQIPDIEGVFVVDPKTGTIRNYRMNRLPAFIDQAIPSNVAEQWNDWYGENVHGFWNKLFAQEDIKRPTAWSHSDEVNGVFDHKLNLNWFTDFTRPKSGSGAMVGYSMLNTRTGRITYYSGANGLLNGKSAMNVAEKTFKQNKYEAGIPNLYTIYGQETWVVPLMDSNDVLRELMLIHAKNENVYSAETDKRTLFDNYKYAVATKLGSDSSVPTNQALLKKLVGTVTKVYKYQDSDTRQTVTQFMIQGSEKIFTVTSGQNPYSVFLKTGDKVSIQYIDTKETVSAVKDFTLQSKQ
;
A
#
# COMPACT_ATOMS: atom_id res chain seq x y z
N MET A 1 -1.28 26.61 -26.24
CA MET A 1 0.18 26.55 -26.44
C MET A 1 0.65 25.16 -26.91
N VAL A 2 0.34 24.05 -26.22
CA VAL A 2 0.79 22.70 -26.64
C VAL A 2 0.34 22.29 -28.05
N TYR A 3 -0.88 22.64 -28.46
CA TYR A 3 -1.35 22.37 -29.83
C TYR A 3 -0.56 23.10 -30.93
N LEU A 4 0.22 24.15 -30.62
CA LEU A 4 1.11 24.78 -31.60
C LEU A 4 2.25 23.84 -32.03
N LEU A 5 2.56 22.83 -31.21
CA LEU A 5 3.52 21.80 -31.56
C LEU A 5 3.05 20.94 -32.74
N SER A 6 1.75 20.98 -33.10
CA SER A 6 1.28 20.31 -34.32
C SER A 6 1.89 20.89 -35.58
N VAL A 7 2.35 22.15 -35.56
CA VAL A 7 3.06 22.77 -36.68
C VAL A 7 4.37 22.04 -37.00
N LEU A 8 4.98 21.38 -36.00
CA LEU A 8 6.17 20.54 -36.20
C LEU A 8 5.88 19.28 -37.04
N SER A 9 4.61 18.95 -37.27
CA SER A 9 4.26 17.86 -38.19
C SER A 9 4.37 18.27 -39.65
N LEU A 10 4.37 19.56 -39.98
CA LEU A 10 4.53 20.03 -41.36
C LEU A 10 5.94 19.75 -41.89
N THR A 11 6.10 19.75 -43.22
CA THR A 11 7.43 19.81 -43.82
C THR A 11 8.10 21.12 -43.39
N LEU A 12 9.25 21.04 -42.73
CA LEU A 12 9.96 22.22 -42.23
C LEU A 12 10.91 22.82 -43.28
N ASN A 13 11.14 22.11 -44.38
CA ASN A 13 12.06 22.50 -45.44
C ASN A 13 11.55 23.66 -46.31
N PRO A 14 12.16 24.87 -46.27
CA PRO A 14 11.72 25.98 -47.09
C PRO A 14 11.91 25.74 -48.60
N PHE A 15 12.87 24.90 -49.02
CA PHE A 15 13.10 24.59 -50.43
C PHE A 15 12.00 23.70 -51.00
N VAL A 16 11.47 22.77 -50.21
CA VAL A 16 10.32 21.94 -50.61
C VAL A 16 9.09 22.84 -50.78
N TRP A 17 8.84 23.76 -49.85
CA TRP A 17 7.76 24.74 -49.96
C TRP A 17 7.90 25.60 -51.22
N LYS A 18 9.09 26.17 -51.46
CA LYS A 18 9.34 27.03 -52.64
C LYS A 18 8.98 26.34 -53.96
N LYS A 19 9.22 25.03 -54.07
CA LYS A 19 9.00 24.27 -55.32
C LYS A 19 7.60 23.67 -55.43
N HIS A 20 6.96 23.33 -54.32
CA HIS A 20 5.70 22.56 -54.32
C HIS A 20 4.49 23.34 -53.81
N TYR A 21 4.60 24.58 -53.30
CA TYR A 21 3.46 25.31 -52.70
C TYR A 21 2.27 25.51 -53.64
N ARG A 22 2.49 25.58 -54.96
CA ARG A 22 1.41 25.73 -55.96
C ARG A 22 0.71 24.40 -56.28
N LYS A 23 1.22 23.25 -55.82
CA LYS A 23 0.64 21.94 -56.12
C LYS A 23 -0.43 21.60 -55.09
N SER A 24 -1.66 21.39 -55.55
CA SER A 24 -2.79 20.98 -54.69
C SER A 24 -2.48 19.72 -53.87
N LYS A 25 -1.83 18.71 -54.48
CA LYS A 25 -1.40 17.49 -53.76
C LYS A 25 -0.47 17.77 -52.59
N PHE A 26 0.44 18.73 -52.72
CA PHE A 26 1.36 19.11 -51.64
C PHE A 26 0.62 19.77 -50.49
N LEU A 27 -0.26 20.74 -50.79
CA LEU A 27 -1.08 21.41 -49.78
C LEU A 27 -1.99 20.42 -49.03
N TRP A 28 -2.58 19.45 -49.73
CA TRP A 28 -3.36 18.37 -49.13
C TRP A 28 -2.53 17.49 -48.18
N ILE A 29 -1.29 17.13 -48.55
CA ILE A 29 -0.38 16.38 -47.68
C ILE A 29 -0.05 17.19 -46.42
N GLN A 30 0.23 18.49 -46.55
CA GLN A 30 0.52 19.36 -45.40
C GLN A 30 -0.71 19.52 -44.48
N ALA A 31 -1.91 19.67 -45.05
CA ALA A 31 -3.14 19.70 -44.27
C ALA A 31 -3.38 18.39 -43.52
N LEU A 32 -3.15 17.24 -44.17
CA LEU A 32 -3.27 15.93 -43.54
C LEU A 32 -2.23 15.72 -42.43
N ARG A 33 -0.99 16.16 -42.64
CA ARG A 33 0.06 16.13 -41.61
C ARG A 33 -0.30 16.99 -40.41
N LEU A 34 -0.83 18.19 -40.63
CA LEU A 34 -1.28 19.07 -39.56
C LEU A 34 -2.45 18.45 -38.78
N ALA A 35 -3.43 17.87 -39.49
CA ALA A 35 -4.55 17.16 -38.87
C ALA A 35 -4.07 15.96 -38.03
N ALA A 36 -3.14 15.16 -38.56
CA ALA A 36 -2.51 14.07 -37.82
C ALA A 36 -1.75 14.56 -36.59
N GLY A 37 -0.98 15.64 -36.71
CA GLY A 37 -0.27 16.26 -35.58
C GLY A 37 -1.22 16.75 -34.48
N LEU A 38 -2.34 17.39 -34.86
CA LEU A 38 -3.39 17.81 -33.94
C LEU A 38 -4.06 16.61 -33.25
N LEU A 39 -4.35 15.55 -34.00
CA LEU A 39 -4.92 14.31 -33.45
C LEU A 39 -3.94 13.66 -32.47
N ILE A 40 -2.67 13.50 -32.82
CA ILE A 40 -1.65 12.92 -31.93
C ILE A 40 -1.58 13.72 -30.62
N ILE A 41 -1.49 15.05 -30.70
CA ILE A 41 -1.45 15.89 -29.50
C ILE A 41 -2.74 15.78 -28.70
N PHE A 42 -3.91 15.71 -29.36
CA PHE A 42 -5.18 15.47 -28.68
C PHE A 42 -5.19 14.13 -27.96
N PHE A 43 -4.79 13.03 -28.60
CA PHE A 43 -4.73 11.71 -27.97
C PHE A 43 -3.74 11.70 -26.79
N VAL A 44 -2.53 12.23 -26.97
CA VAL A 44 -1.50 12.27 -25.92
C VAL A 44 -1.91 13.15 -24.74
N SER A 45 -2.41 14.36 -25.02
CA SER A 45 -2.74 15.34 -23.96
C SER A 45 -4.10 15.09 -23.32
N TYR A 46 -5.13 14.79 -24.10
CA TYR A 46 -6.49 14.69 -23.59
C TYR A 46 -6.77 13.28 -23.11
N ILE A 47 -6.43 12.26 -23.89
CA ILE A 47 -6.68 10.85 -23.53
C ILE A 47 -5.57 10.27 -22.66
N GLY A 48 -4.32 10.41 -23.06
CA GLY A 48 -3.16 9.93 -22.30
C GLY A 48 -2.82 10.78 -21.07
N LEU A 49 -3.50 11.93 -20.90
CA LEU A 49 -3.32 12.84 -19.76
C LEU A 49 -1.87 13.26 -19.52
N VAL A 50 -1.04 13.26 -20.57
CA VAL A 50 0.37 13.65 -20.48
C VAL A 50 0.49 15.11 -20.07
N ASP A 51 1.38 15.37 -19.12
CA ASP A 51 1.68 16.70 -18.61
C ASP A 51 2.30 17.62 -19.67
N HIS A 52 2.04 18.92 -19.55
CA HIS A 52 2.50 19.93 -20.48
C HIS A 52 3.87 20.48 -20.05
N THR A 53 4.84 19.57 -19.91
CA THR A 53 6.23 19.91 -19.56
C THR A 53 7.16 19.71 -20.75
N TRP A 54 8.31 20.38 -20.71
CA TRP A 54 9.37 20.17 -21.71
C TRP A 54 9.90 18.73 -21.67
N GLN A 55 9.94 18.09 -20.50
CA GLN A 55 10.36 16.69 -20.38
C GLN A 55 9.38 15.76 -21.09
N ALA A 56 8.07 15.98 -20.94
CA ALA A 56 7.06 15.23 -21.68
C ALA A 56 7.20 15.42 -23.20
N PHE A 57 7.43 16.65 -23.64
CA PHE A 57 7.72 16.94 -25.05
C PHE A 57 8.97 16.21 -25.54
N LEU A 58 10.05 16.19 -24.76
CA LEU A 58 11.28 15.50 -25.13
C LEU A 58 11.07 13.98 -25.18
N SER A 59 10.40 13.41 -24.18
CA SER A 59 10.19 11.96 -24.09
C SER A 59 9.23 11.45 -25.16
N TYR A 60 8.08 12.09 -25.38
CA TYR A 60 7.06 11.59 -26.31
C TYR A 60 7.08 12.29 -27.67
N GLY A 61 7.40 13.58 -27.70
CA GLY A 61 7.39 14.39 -28.92
C GLY A 61 8.51 14.04 -29.90
N THR A 62 9.66 13.57 -29.41
CA THR A 62 10.80 13.16 -30.26
C THR A 62 10.45 11.99 -31.17
N LEU A 63 9.62 11.04 -30.72
CA LEU A 63 9.10 9.95 -31.55
C LEU A 63 8.30 10.50 -32.74
N PHE A 64 7.26 11.28 -32.46
CA PHE A 64 6.35 11.78 -33.49
C PHE A 64 7.06 12.75 -34.44
N TRP A 65 7.92 13.62 -33.90
CA TRP A 65 8.67 14.57 -34.72
C TRP A 65 9.69 13.85 -35.61
N GLY A 66 10.36 12.82 -35.08
CA GLY A 66 11.26 11.96 -35.86
C GLY A 66 10.55 11.28 -37.03
N ILE A 67 9.33 10.76 -36.81
CA ILE A 67 8.49 10.17 -37.87
C ILE A 67 8.15 11.21 -38.95
N PHE A 68 7.70 12.41 -38.57
CA PHE A 68 7.31 13.43 -39.56
C PHE A 68 8.50 13.91 -40.40
N LEU A 69 9.68 14.08 -39.80
CA LEU A 69 10.90 14.41 -40.56
C LEU A 69 11.32 13.26 -41.50
N PHE A 70 11.17 12.01 -41.06
CA PHE A 70 11.47 10.85 -41.92
C PHE A 70 10.50 10.76 -43.12
N LEU A 71 9.22 11.10 -42.93
CA LEU A 71 8.22 11.09 -43.99
C LEU A 71 8.51 12.09 -45.12
N ASP A 72 9.40 13.06 -44.92
CA ASP A 72 9.86 13.95 -45.98
C ASP A 72 10.70 13.23 -47.06
N ILE A 73 10.99 11.93 -46.91
CA ILE A 73 11.57 11.06 -47.94
C ILE A 73 10.83 11.12 -49.29
N ILE A 74 9.54 11.45 -49.29
CA ILE A 74 8.74 11.65 -50.52
C ILE A 74 9.34 12.79 -51.39
N TYR A 75 10.10 13.70 -50.79
CA TYR A 75 10.76 14.83 -51.44
C TYR A 75 12.29 14.64 -51.55
N LEU A 76 12.81 13.40 -51.52
CA LEU A 76 14.26 13.10 -51.48
C LEU A 76 15.11 13.85 -52.51
N LYS A 77 14.55 14.20 -53.67
CA LYS A 77 15.23 14.93 -54.74
C LYS A 77 15.42 16.43 -54.45
N GLU A 78 14.81 16.96 -53.39
CA GLU A 78 14.92 18.37 -53.02
C GLU A 78 16.10 18.64 -52.10
N ARG A 79 16.58 19.88 -52.09
CA ARG A 79 17.73 20.29 -51.27
C ARG A 79 17.43 20.10 -49.77
N PHE A 80 18.45 19.64 -49.04
CA PHE A 80 18.44 19.43 -47.59
C PHE A 80 17.46 18.39 -47.03
N VAL A 81 16.63 17.73 -47.85
CA VAL A 81 15.72 16.67 -47.37
C VAL A 81 16.49 15.50 -46.76
N ALA A 82 17.65 15.14 -47.32
CA ALA A 82 18.51 14.11 -46.73
C ALA A 82 19.01 14.47 -45.31
N VAL A 83 19.24 15.75 -45.04
CA VAL A 83 19.63 16.23 -43.71
C VAL A 83 18.45 16.15 -42.73
N GLU A 84 17.25 16.50 -43.18
CA GLU A 84 16.03 16.38 -42.36
C GLU A 84 15.71 14.92 -42.02
N MET A 85 15.83 14.01 -42.98
CA MET A 85 15.68 12.58 -42.73
C MET A 85 16.72 12.08 -41.72
N LEU A 86 17.98 12.49 -41.84
CA LEU A 86 19.02 12.15 -40.88
C LEU A 86 18.67 12.67 -39.48
N CYS A 87 18.19 13.91 -39.37
CA CYS A 87 17.69 14.47 -38.12
C CYS A 87 16.51 13.64 -37.57
N GLY A 88 15.59 13.23 -38.43
CA GLY A 88 14.48 12.35 -38.07
C GLY A 88 14.96 11.01 -37.49
N VAL A 89 15.92 10.35 -38.15
CA VAL A 89 16.56 9.12 -37.65
C VAL A 89 17.25 9.37 -36.31
N CYS A 90 18.00 10.47 -36.15
CA CYS A 90 18.62 10.83 -34.88
C CYS A 90 17.59 11.03 -33.76
N LEU A 91 16.44 11.65 -34.03
CA LEU A 91 15.37 11.79 -33.05
C LEU A 91 14.74 10.45 -32.65
N LEU A 92 14.57 9.53 -33.62
CA LEU A 92 14.08 8.17 -33.33
C LEU A 92 15.09 7.36 -32.50
N LEU A 93 16.38 7.45 -32.82
CA LEU A 93 17.44 6.83 -32.03
C LEU A 93 17.52 7.44 -30.63
N PHE A 94 17.34 8.76 -30.50
CA PHE A 94 17.30 9.44 -29.23
C PHE A 94 16.07 9.03 -28.39
N PHE A 95 14.90 8.91 -29.01
CA PHE A 95 13.70 8.35 -28.37
C PHE A 95 13.95 6.94 -27.84
N SER A 96 14.54 6.07 -28.67
CA SER A 96 14.91 4.70 -28.29
C SER A 96 15.92 4.69 -27.14
N TYR A 97 16.94 5.56 -27.18
CA TYR A 97 17.89 5.71 -26.08
C TYR A 97 17.17 6.10 -24.77
N LEU A 98 16.27 7.09 -24.79
CA LEU A 98 15.54 7.54 -23.61
C LEU A 98 14.63 6.46 -22.99
N HIS A 99 14.06 5.56 -23.80
CA HIS A 99 13.12 4.54 -23.32
C HIS A 99 13.80 3.22 -22.94
N PHE A 100 14.90 2.85 -23.60
CA PHE A 100 15.51 1.53 -23.40
C PHE A 100 16.85 1.58 -22.66
N ILE A 101 17.69 2.58 -22.94
CA ILE A 101 19.07 2.63 -22.42
C ILE A 101 19.18 3.55 -21.21
N TYR A 102 18.63 4.76 -21.31
CA TYR A 102 18.70 5.77 -20.26
C TYR A 102 18.15 5.30 -18.90
N PRO A 103 17.03 4.54 -18.81
CA PRO A 103 16.53 4.01 -17.53
C PRO A 103 17.54 3.14 -16.79
N LEU A 104 18.43 2.46 -17.53
CA LEU A 104 19.47 1.60 -16.97
C LEU A 104 20.60 2.46 -16.37
N THR A 105 20.96 3.56 -17.04
CA THR A 105 22.02 4.48 -16.59
C THR A 105 21.67 5.22 -15.29
N VAL A 106 20.38 5.39 -15.00
CA VAL A 106 19.89 6.10 -13.81
C VAL A 106 19.57 5.18 -12.62
N THR A 107 19.90 3.89 -12.71
CA THR A 107 19.62 2.91 -11.64
C THR A 107 20.15 3.36 -10.28
N LYS A 108 21.40 3.84 -10.23
CA LYS A 108 21.98 4.37 -8.98
C LYS A 108 21.23 5.61 -8.48
N ALA A 109 20.85 6.54 -9.37
CA ALA A 109 20.11 7.73 -8.98
C ALA A 109 18.71 7.40 -8.42
N LYS A 110 18.05 6.34 -8.92
CA LYS A 110 16.80 5.82 -8.36
C LYS A 110 17.00 5.30 -6.93
N TYR A 111 18.09 4.56 -6.69
CA TYR A 111 18.46 4.12 -5.35
C TYR A 111 18.74 5.32 -4.42
N ASP A 112 19.58 6.26 -4.84
CA ASP A 112 19.96 7.43 -4.04
C ASP A 112 18.71 8.27 -3.66
N PHE A 113 17.75 8.40 -4.58
CA PHE A 113 16.47 9.06 -4.32
C PHE A 113 15.63 8.37 -3.24
N ALA A 114 15.47 7.06 -3.33
CA ALA A 114 14.71 6.30 -2.34
C ALA A 114 15.45 6.26 -0.99
N ALA A 115 16.76 6.03 -1.01
CA ALA A 115 17.62 6.01 0.17
C ALA A 115 17.61 7.35 0.94
N ALA A 116 17.57 8.48 0.25
CA ALA A 116 17.46 9.80 0.88
C ALA A 116 16.14 9.99 1.68
N LYS A 117 15.09 9.24 1.34
CA LYS A 117 13.81 9.23 2.08
C LYS A 117 13.75 8.12 3.13
N THR A 118 14.73 7.21 3.16
CA THR A 118 14.75 6.05 4.05
C THR A 118 15.51 6.31 5.34
N THR A 119 14.89 5.95 6.47
CA THR A 119 15.53 5.86 7.78
C THR A 119 15.60 4.39 8.18
N VAL A 120 16.81 3.91 8.49
CA VAL A 120 17.00 2.52 8.95
C VAL A 120 16.88 2.46 10.46
N VAL A 121 16.05 1.54 10.94
CA VAL A 121 15.80 1.28 12.36
C VAL A 121 15.99 -0.21 12.63
N SER A 122 16.45 -0.55 13.83
CA SER A 122 16.64 -1.96 14.22
C SER A 122 15.30 -2.68 14.37
N ARG A 123 14.40 -2.20 15.23
CA ARG A 123 13.08 -2.81 15.47
C ARG A 123 12.02 -1.78 15.77
N GLU A 124 10.77 -2.13 15.54
CA GLU A 124 9.63 -1.35 16.02
C GLU A 124 9.59 -1.41 17.55
N LYS A 125 9.38 -0.24 18.17
CA LYS A 125 9.40 -0.08 19.63
C LYS A 125 7.99 0.03 20.20
N HIS A 126 7.03 0.43 19.39
CA HIS A 126 5.65 0.65 19.80
C HIS A 126 4.80 -0.55 19.41
N SER A 127 4.06 -1.09 20.39
CA SER A 127 3.04 -2.09 20.09
C SER A 127 1.79 -1.43 19.53
N MET A 128 1.14 -2.11 18.60
CA MET A 128 -0.16 -1.73 18.06
C MET A 128 -1.28 -2.04 19.07
N ASP A 129 -2.28 -1.17 19.12
CA ASP A 129 -3.51 -1.45 19.85
C ASP A 129 -4.35 -2.47 19.06
N GLU A 130 -4.73 -3.58 19.70
CA GLU A 130 -5.54 -4.65 19.10
C GLU A 130 -6.88 -4.14 18.56
N GLN A 131 -7.44 -3.09 19.17
CA GLN A 131 -8.69 -2.48 18.68
C GLN A 131 -8.55 -1.96 17.26
N HIS A 132 -7.40 -1.36 16.94
CA HIS A 132 -7.15 -0.69 15.67
C HIS A 132 -6.45 -1.55 14.62
N ILE A 133 -6.35 -2.86 14.85
CA ILE A 133 -5.85 -3.79 13.84
C ILE A 133 -6.97 -4.17 12.87
N PRO A 134 -6.83 -3.88 11.56
CA PRO A 134 -7.76 -4.36 10.56
C PRO A 134 -7.74 -5.88 10.47
N VAL A 135 -8.91 -6.50 10.58
CA VAL A 135 -9.09 -7.96 10.45
C VAL A 135 -9.95 -8.33 9.25
N VAL A 136 -10.72 -7.37 8.72
CA VAL A 136 -11.56 -7.56 7.54
C VAL A 136 -10.70 -7.40 6.29
N PRO A 137 -10.57 -8.42 5.43
CA PRO A 137 -9.85 -8.29 4.15
C PRO A 137 -10.58 -7.37 3.17
N GLU A 138 -9.82 -6.70 2.30
CA GLU A 138 -10.39 -5.86 1.22
C GLU A 138 -11.37 -6.66 0.35
N LYS A 139 -11.03 -7.90 -0.03
CA LYS A 139 -11.90 -8.76 -0.85
C LYS A 139 -13.24 -9.05 -0.18
N TYR A 140 -13.24 -9.35 1.12
CA TYR A 140 -14.48 -9.58 1.87
C TYR A 140 -15.31 -8.29 2.00
N ALA A 141 -14.66 -7.15 2.22
CA ALA A 141 -15.34 -5.86 2.22
C ALA A 141 -15.94 -5.52 0.84
N ARG A 142 -15.24 -5.86 -0.25
CA ARG A 142 -15.73 -5.73 -1.62
C ARG A 142 -16.93 -6.63 -1.87
N TYR A 143 -16.87 -7.91 -1.47
CA TYR A 143 -17.99 -8.84 -1.54
C TYR A 143 -19.26 -8.32 -0.83
N LYS A 144 -19.11 -7.78 0.39
CA LYS A 144 -20.23 -7.15 1.11
C LYS A 144 -20.73 -5.89 0.40
N SER A 145 -19.84 -5.10 -0.19
CA SER A 145 -20.20 -3.92 -0.97
C SER A 145 -20.97 -4.28 -2.25
N GLU A 146 -20.65 -5.40 -2.91
CA GLU A 146 -21.38 -5.86 -4.09
C GLU A 146 -22.84 -6.20 -3.76
N LYS A 147 -23.11 -6.76 -2.57
CA LYS A 147 -24.49 -6.99 -2.09
C LYS A 147 -25.26 -5.68 -1.95
N ILE A 148 -24.67 -4.68 -1.32
CA ILE A 148 -25.28 -3.35 -1.16
C ILE A 148 -25.47 -2.65 -2.51
N LEU A 149 -24.54 -2.80 -3.45
CA LEU A 149 -24.70 -2.30 -4.82
C LEU A 149 -25.91 -2.97 -5.51
N GLY A 150 -26.11 -4.27 -5.30
CA GLY A 150 -27.23 -5.05 -5.81
C GLY A 150 -28.62 -4.55 -5.38
N GLU A 151 -28.71 -3.86 -4.25
CA GLU A 151 -29.95 -3.30 -3.71
C GLU A 151 -30.34 -1.94 -4.35
N LEU A 152 -29.44 -1.34 -5.15
CA LEU A 152 -29.67 -0.04 -5.77
C LEU A 152 -30.66 -0.12 -6.94
N ALA A 153 -31.50 0.92 -7.06
CA ALA A 153 -32.25 1.15 -8.27
C ALA A 153 -31.30 1.35 -9.46
N HIS A 154 -31.64 0.76 -10.61
CA HIS A 154 -30.83 0.81 -11.83
C HIS A 154 -29.39 0.29 -11.67
N VAL A 155 -29.17 -0.74 -10.83
CA VAL A 155 -27.86 -1.36 -10.58
C VAL A 155 -26.98 -1.55 -11.83
N SER A 156 -27.58 -1.91 -12.97
CA SER A 156 -26.87 -2.07 -14.25
C SER A 156 -26.12 -0.82 -14.74
N TYR A 157 -26.31 0.34 -14.13
CA TYR A 157 -25.65 1.60 -14.49
C TYR A 157 -24.32 1.79 -13.75
N TYR A 158 -24.10 0.99 -12.71
CA TYR A 158 -23.06 1.22 -11.73
C TYR A 158 -22.19 -0.01 -11.54
N GLU A 159 -20.98 0.23 -11.07
CA GLU A 159 -20.01 -0.77 -10.62
C GLU A 159 -19.25 -0.24 -9.39
N LEU A 160 -18.52 -1.11 -8.71
CA LEU A 160 -17.67 -0.71 -7.60
C LEU A 160 -16.32 -0.21 -8.13
N GLY A 161 -15.96 1.02 -7.78
CA GLY A 161 -14.62 1.56 -8.00
C GLY A 161 -13.58 0.90 -7.09
N HIS A 162 -12.41 1.54 -6.97
CA HIS A 162 -11.31 1.03 -6.15
C HIS A 162 -11.63 1.12 -4.65
N THR A 163 -11.52 -0.01 -3.93
CA THR A 163 -11.69 -0.03 -2.47
C THR A 163 -10.42 0.50 -1.81
N SER A 164 -10.53 1.35 -0.79
CA SER A 164 -9.37 1.88 -0.07
C SER A 164 -9.61 1.86 1.43
N LEU A 165 -8.53 1.68 2.20
CA LEU A 165 -8.56 1.74 3.66
C LEU A 165 -8.39 3.19 4.11
N GLN A 166 -9.35 3.70 4.87
CA GLN A 166 -9.37 5.08 5.34
C GLN A 166 -9.69 5.12 6.83
N LYS A 167 -9.13 6.11 7.53
CA LYS A 167 -9.51 6.44 8.90
C LYS A 167 -10.61 7.50 8.86
N ILE A 168 -11.75 7.17 9.46
CA ILE A 168 -12.90 8.06 9.58
C ILE A 168 -13.37 8.01 11.03
N ASP A 169 -13.39 9.16 11.69
CA ASP A 169 -13.74 9.37 13.09
C ASP A 169 -12.94 8.48 14.05
N GLY A 170 -11.63 8.32 13.76
CA GLY A 170 -10.72 7.50 14.57
C GLY A 170 -10.95 6.00 14.47
N GLN A 171 -11.78 5.53 13.53
CA GLN A 171 -11.99 4.12 13.22
C GLN A 171 -11.57 3.83 11.77
N LEU A 172 -11.23 2.58 11.47
CA LEU A 172 -10.75 2.20 10.15
C LEU A 172 -11.88 1.59 9.32
N TYR A 173 -12.06 2.11 8.10
CA TYR A 173 -13.09 1.69 7.18
C TYR A 173 -12.50 1.34 5.82
N TRP A 174 -13.02 0.27 5.23
CA TRP A 174 -12.98 0.07 3.79
C TRP A 174 -14.02 0.97 3.15
N VAL A 175 -13.59 1.85 2.24
CA VAL A 175 -14.48 2.70 1.45
C VAL A 175 -14.37 2.34 -0.02
N THR A 176 -15.52 2.17 -0.67
CA THR A 176 -15.62 1.79 -2.08
C THR A 176 -16.55 2.78 -2.78
N PRO A 177 -16.03 3.68 -3.63
CA PRO A 177 -16.87 4.58 -4.41
C PRO A 177 -17.71 3.80 -5.43
N ILE A 178 -18.92 4.26 -5.68
CA ILE A 178 -19.74 3.75 -6.77
C ILE A 178 -19.35 4.52 -8.04
N GLU A 179 -19.08 3.78 -9.11
CA GLU A 179 -18.66 4.29 -10.40
C GLU A 179 -19.66 3.88 -11.50
N TYR A 180 -19.53 4.46 -12.68
CA TYR A 180 -20.34 4.12 -13.85
C TYR A 180 -19.79 2.88 -14.55
N SER A 181 -20.64 1.92 -14.88
CA SER A 181 -20.26 0.71 -15.60
C SER A 181 -20.02 0.91 -17.11
N GLY A 182 -20.18 2.14 -17.63
CA GLY A 182 -19.83 2.47 -19.02
C GLY A 182 -20.46 3.73 -19.59
N PHE A 183 -20.09 4.06 -20.84
CA PHE A 183 -20.45 5.32 -21.51
C PHE A 183 -21.94 5.60 -21.60
N PHE A 184 -22.73 4.66 -22.12
CA PHE A 184 -24.17 4.84 -22.25
C PHE A 184 -24.88 4.89 -20.90
N LYS A 185 -24.29 4.28 -19.86
CA LYS A 185 -24.81 4.30 -18.49
C LYS A 185 -24.54 5.65 -17.84
N TRP A 186 -23.33 6.18 -17.99
CA TRP A 186 -22.96 7.54 -17.62
C TRP A 186 -23.90 8.58 -18.26
N MET A 187 -24.13 8.47 -19.58
CA MET A 187 -25.01 9.39 -20.31
C MET A 187 -26.46 9.37 -19.83
N LYS A 188 -26.97 8.22 -19.35
CA LYS A 188 -28.34 8.10 -18.83
C LYS A 188 -28.47 8.52 -17.37
N SER A 189 -27.47 8.19 -16.54
CA SER A 189 -27.53 8.38 -15.09
C SER A 189 -27.18 9.80 -14.66
N HIS A 190 -26.26 10.47 -15.39
CA HIS A 190 -25.69 11.79 -15.10
C HIS A 190 -24.97 11.96 -13.75
N GLN A 191 -25.25 11.14 -12.74
CA GLN A 191 -24.63 11.13 -11.41
C GLN A 191 -24.54 9.69 -10.88
N VAL A 192 -23.56 9.39 -10.03
CA VAL A 192 -23.49 8.16 -9.24
C VAL A 192 -24.01 8.43 -7.82
N PRO A 193 -24.62 7.44 -7.15
CA PRO A 193 -25.41 7.67 -5.94
C PRO A 193 -24.59 7.91 -4.66
N GLY A 194 -23.30 7.56 -4.66
CA GLY A 194 -22.43 7.74 -3.50
C GLY A 194 -21.36 6.67 -3.40
N TYR A 195 -21.11 6.20 -2.18
CA TYR A 195 -20.10 5.18 -1.91
C TYR A 195 -20.59 4.24 -0.82
N ILE A 196 -19.95 3.09 -0.72
CA ILE A 196 -20.22 2.09 0.30
C ILE A 196 -19.05 2.10 1.29
N ARG A 197 -19.34 1.96 2.57
CA ARG A 197 -18.32 1.79 3.61
C ARG A 197 -18.60 0.57 4.47
N MET A 198 -17.55 -0.11 4.91
CA MET A 198 -17.60 -1.24 5.84
C MET A 198 -16.47 -1.11 6.85
N SER A 199 -16.70 -1.51 8.10
CA SER A 199 -15.62 -1.53 9.11
C SER A 199 -14.48 -2.42 8.63
N ALA A 200 -13.24 -1.94 8.79
CA ALA A 200 -12.05 -2.76 8.60
C ALA A 200 -11.67 -3.51 9.90
N GLU A 201 -12.16 -3.01 11.04
CA GLU A 201 -11.81 -3.46 12.39
C GLU A 201 -12.80 -4.46 12.99
N ASP A 202 -14.02 -4.56 12.46
CA ASP A 202 -15.10 -5.42 12.96
C ASP A 202 -15.69 -6.26 11.80
N GLU A 203 -15.44 -7.56 11.84
CA GLU A 203 -15.90 -8.55 10.88
C GLU A 203 -17.42 -8.78 10.86
N ASN A 204 -18.11 -8.40 11.94
CA ASN A 204 -19.56 -8.53 12.08
C ASN A 204 -20.31 -7.29 11.58
N ALA A 205 -19.60 -6.18 11.37
CA ALA A 205 -20.19 -4.95 10.87
C ALA A 205 -20.73 -5.13 9.44
N ASN A 206 -21.90 -4.54 9.17
CA ASN A 206 -22.47 -4.53 7.83
C ASN A 206 -21.87 -3.41 6.97
N ALA A 207 -21.77 -3.67 5.67
CA ALA A 207 -21.52 -2.62 4.70
C ALA A 207 -22.72 -1.66 4.62
N THR A 208 -22.46 -0.36 4.49
CA THR A 208 -23.50 0.68 4.50
C THR A 208 -23.32 1.63 3.31
N LEU A 209 -24.42 1.95 2.64
CA LEU A 209 -24.44 2.94 1.56
C LEU A 209 -24.49 4.36 2.13
N VAL A 210 -23.51 5.18 1.78
CA VAL A 210 -23.51 6.62 2.07
C VAL A 210 -24.00 7.37 0.83
N LYS A 211 -25.26 7.82 0.89
CA LYS A 211 -25.92 8.52 -0.24
C LYS A 211 -25.40 9.94 -0.40
N ARG A 212 -24.51 10.14 -1.37
CA ARG A 212 -23.91 11.43 -1.71
C ARG A 212 -23.71 11.48 -3.22
N ALA A 213 -24.59 12.16 -3.93
CA ALA A 213 -24.49 12.20 -5.40
C ALA A 213 -23.15 12.79 -5.86
N MET A 214 -22.50 12.09 -6.79
CA MET A 214 -21.21 12.46 -7.36
C MET A 214 -21.30 12.53 -8.88
N LYS A 215 -20.61 13.51 -9.46
CA LYS A 215 -20.57 13.80 -10.89
C LYS A 215 -19.16 13.63 -11.46
N TYR A 216 -18.16 14.14 -10.74
CA TYR A 216 -16.76 14.07 -11.14
C TYR A 216 -16.10 12.84 -10.55
N VAL A 217 -16.11 11.73 -11.29
CA VAL A 217 -15.59 10.42 -10.87
C VAL A 217 -14.62 9.84 -11.91
N PRO A 218 -13.73 8.89 -11.54
CA PRO A 218 -12.76 8.29 -12.46
C PRO A 218 -13.40 7.65 -13.70
N SER A 219 -14.54 6.98 -13.54
CA SER A 219 -15.28 6.34 -14.64
C SER A 219 -16.12 7.29 -15.50
N ALA A 220 -16.24 8.57 -15.14
CA ALA A 220 -17.00 9.54 -15.93
C ALA A 220 -16.23 9.89 -17.21
N TYR A 221 -16.92 10.49 -18.18
CA TYR A 221 -16.37 10.81 -19.49
C TYR A 221 -16.15 12.31 -19.69
N PHE A 222 -15.29 12.63 -20.65
CA PHE A 222 -14.92 14.00 -21.03
C PHE A 222 -14.50 14.88 -19.85
N SER A 223 -15.10 16.06 -19.68
CA SER A 223 -14.77 17.00 -18.60
C SER A 223 -15.28 16.56 -17.22
N GLU A 224 -16.16 15.57 -17.15
CA GLU A 224 -16.63 15.00 -15.88
C GLU A 224 -15.68 13.91 -15.37
N ASN A 225 -14.85 13.35 -16.25
CA ASN A 225 -13.77 12.47 -15.84
C ASN A 225 -12.86 13.19 -14.84
N LEU A 226 -12.68 12.61 -13.65
CA LEU A 226 -11.94 13.22 -12.55
C LEU A 226 -10.56 13.75 -12.95
N GLN A 227 -9.72 12.92 -13.57
CA GLN A 227 -8.35 13.32 -13.91
C GLN A 227 -8.32 14.30 -15.08
N ARG A 228 -9.22 14.18 -16.07
CA ARG A 228 -9.33 15.19 -17.16
C ARG A 228 -9.78 16.54 -16.61
N HIS A 229 -10.71 16.54 -15.65
CA HIS A 229 -11.13 17.75 -14.96
C HIS A 229 -9.93 18.42 -14.28
N VAL A 230 -9.15 17.68 -13.49
CA VAL A 230 -7.93 18.21 -12.86
C VAL A 230 -6.91 18.68 -13.90
N ARG A 231 -6.63 17.89 -14.94
CA ARG A 231 -5.74 18.25 -16.05
C ARG A 231 -6.24 19.47 -16.83
N SER A 232 -7.53 19.76 -16.84
CA SER A 232 -8.08 20.94 -17.50
C SER A 232 -7.63 22.23 -16.81
N HIS A 233 -7.52 22.20 -15.47
CA HIS A 233 -7.08 23.31 -14.62
C HIS A 233 -5.56 23.34 -14.39
N TYR A 234 -4.91 22.17 -14.31
CA TYR A 234 -3.49 22.03 -13.98
C TYR A 234 -2.73 21.31 -15.09
N LYS A 235 -2.05 22.09 -15.95
CA LYS A 235 -1.39 21.57 -17.17
C LYS A 235 -0.02 20.95 -16.91
N SER A 236 0.77 21.49 -16.00
CA SER A 236 2.18 21.14 -15.82
C SER A 236 2.45 19.96 -14.87
N PRO A 237 1.74 19.78 -13.74
CA PRO A 237 2.00 18.66 -12.83
C PRO A 237 1.65 17.31 -13.46
N ILE A 238 2.38 16.26 -13.10
CA ILE A 238 1.96 14.89 -13.39
C ILE A 238 0.82 14.54 -12.44
N LEU A 239 -0.18 13.83 -12.94
CA LEU A 239 -1.27 13.32 -12.12
C LEU A 239 -1.06 11.82 -11.90
N PHE A 240 -1.13 11.40 -10.65
CA PHE A 240 -1.07 9.99 -10.29
C PHE A 240 -2.48 9.42 -10.07
N ARG A 241 -2.56 8.13 -9.73
CA ARG A 241 -3.82 7.41 -9.49
C ARG A 241 -4.58 8.11 -8.35
N PRO A 242 -5.89 8.38 -8.52
CA PRO A 242 -6.70 8.99 -7.47
C PRO A 242 -6.96 7.99 -6.34
N SER A 243 -7.05 8.49 -5.11
CA SER A 243 -7.66 7.80 -3.97
C SER A 243 -9.02 8.41 -3.64
N PHE A 244 -9.91 7.62 -3.05
CA PHE A 244 -11.23 8.08 -2.60
C PHE A 244 -11.22 8.19 -1.07
N GLU A 245 -11.33 9.43 -0.58
CA GLU A 245 -11.09 9.75 0.83
C GLU A 245 -12.23 10.63 1.36
N PRO A 246 -13.29 10.01 1.91
CA PRO A 246 -14.31 10.76 2.63
C PRO A 246 -13.72 11.47 3.86
N ASP A 247 -14.21 12.66 4.16
CA ASP A 247 -13.85 13.32 5.42
C ASP A 247 -14.54 12.67 6.64
N GLU A 248 -14.19 13.16 7.84
CA GLU A 248 -14.75 12.70 9.12
C GLU A 248 -16.28 12.77 9.19
N THR A 249 -16.92 13.62 8.36
CA THR A 249 -18.39 13.76 8.30
C THR A 249 -19.04 12.84 7.25
N GLY A 250 -18.23 12.02 6.56
CA GLY A 250 -18.66 11.19 5.45
C GLY A 250 -18.95 11.97 4.17
N LYS A 251 -18.39 13.18 4.00
CA LYS A 251 -18.46 13.90 2.74
C LYS A 251 -17.37 13.37 1.80
N PRO A 252 -17.72 12.92 0.58
CA PRO A 252 -16.77 12.28 -0.32
C PRO A 252 -15.80 13.30 -0.93
N TYR A 253 -14.53 12.90 -1.05
CA TYR A 253 -13.53 13.59 -1.87
C TYR A 253 -12.73 12.58 -2.67
N TYR A 254 -12.27 12.99 -3.84
CA TYR A 254 -11.17 12.30 -4.51
C TYR A 254 -9.87 13.09 -4.32
N VAL A 255 -8.82 12.36 -3.97
CA VAL A 255 -7.47 12.89 -3.76
C VAL A 255 -6.61 12.45 -4.93
N VAL A 256 -6.23 13.39 -5.78
CA VAL A 256 -5.36 13.14 -6.95
C VAL A 256 -3.95 13.62 -6.60
N ALA A 257 -3.05 12.69 -6.28
CA ALA A 257 -1.65 13.05 -6.04
C ALA A 257 -1.01 13.67 -7.29
N TYR A 258 -0.15 14.66 -7.09
CA TYR A 258 0.60 15.31 -8.15
C TYR A 258 2.08 15.47 -7.82
N GLY A 259 2.88 15.61 -8.87
CA GLY A 259 4.32 15.76 -8.73
C GLY A 259 5.03 16.07 -10.05
N TYR A 260 6.34 15.91 -10.02
CA TYR A 260 7.20 16.12 -11.18
C TYR A 260 8.19 14.97 -11.34
N TYR A 261 8.69 14.81 -12.56
CA TYR A 261 9.74 13.86 -12.82
C TYR A 261 11.11 14.52 -12.67
N GLN A 262 12.01 13.81 -12.00
CA GLN A 262 13.43 14.04 -12.06
C GLN A 262 14.07 13.10 -13.10
N LYS A 263 15.27 13.46 -13.57
CA LYS A 263 16.06 12.68 -14.54
C LYS A 263 15.23 12.25 -15.76
N LEU A 264 14.70 13.20 -16.55
CA LEU A 264 13.96 12.94 -17.80
C LEU A 264 12.92 11.82 -17.67
N ARG A 265 11.94 12.00 -16.77
CA ARG A 265 10.83 11.06 -16.55
C ARG A 265 11.18 9.71 -15.92
N GLN A 266 12.33 9.60 -15.27
CA GLN A 266 12.76 8.34 -14.65
C GLN A 266 12.46 8.22 -13.15
N ILE A 267 12.27 9.34 -12.45
CA ILE A 267 12.05 9.37 -11.00
C ILE A 267 10.84 10.27 -10.71
N PRO A 268 9.63 9.73 -10.50
CA PRO A 268 8.48 10.49 -10.00
C PRO A 268 8.70 10.93 -8.55
N ASP A 269 8.56 12.24 -8.30
CA ASP A 269 8.58 12.84 -6.96
C ASP A 269 7.26 13.58 -6.70
N ILE A 270 6.59 13.21 -5.61
CA ILE A 270 5.26 13.72 -5.25
C ILE A 270 5.41 15.00 -4.43
N GLU A 271 4.73 16.06 -4.84
CA GLU A 271 4.78 17.37 -4.18
C GLU A 271 3.51 17.71 -3.39
N GLY A 272 2.39 17.05 -3.69
CA GLY A 272 1.13 17.31 -3.03
C GLY A 272 -0.04 16.58 -3.67
N VAL A 273 -1.24 17.05 -3.36
CA VAL A 273 -2.50 16.48 -3.83
C VAL A 273 -3.48 17.56 -4.29
N PHE A 274 -4.28 17.22 -5.28
CA PHE A 274 -5.49 17.94 -5.65
C PHE A 274 -6.69 17.23 -5.01
N VAL A 275 -7.38 17.90 -4.09
CA VAL A 275 -8.61 17.42 -3.48
C VAL A 275 -9.78 17.93 -4.31
N VAL A 276 -10.56 17.01 -4.87
CA VAL A 276 -11.71 17.31 -5.72
C VAL A 276 -12.99 16.97 -4.98
N ASP A 277 -13.89 17.95 -4.86
CA ASP A 277 -15.26 17.71 -4.43
C ASP A 277 -16.02 17.09 -5.62
N PRO A 278 -16.43 15.81 -5.55
CA PRO A 278 -16.96 15.10 -6.70
C PRO A 278 -18.37 15.57 -7.10
N LYS A 279 -19.06 16.33 -6.24
CA LYS A 279 -20.38 16.90 -6.56
C LYS A 279 -20.24 18.19 -7.36
N THR A 280 -19.35 19.07 -6.94
CA THR A 280 -19.21 20.42 -7.52
C THR A 280 -18.09 20.54 -8.54
N GLY A 281 -17.11 19.64 -8.53
CA GLY A 281 -15.87 19.75 -9.32
C GLY A 281 -14.89 20.78 -8.75
N THR A 282 -15.12 21.31 -7.55
CA THR A 282 -14.18 22.27 -6.93
C THR A 282 -12.86 21.56 -6.63
N ILE A 283 -11.73 22.14 -7.07
CA ILE A 283 -10.39 21.60 -6.84
C ILE A 283 -9.64 22.47 -5.83
N ARG A 284 -9.11 21.85 -4.78
CA ARG A 284 -8.19 22.48 -3.83
C ARG A 284 -6.82 21.83 -3.93
N ASN A 285 -5.78 22.64 -4.03
CA ASN A 285 -4.40 22.18 -4.10
C ASN A 285 -3.76 22.27 -2.70
N TYR A 286 -3.19 21.16 -2.23
CA TYR A 286 -2.38 21.12 -1.02
C TYR A 286 -1.00 20.55 -1.33
N ARG A 287 0.05 21.14 -0.74
CA ARG A 287 1.38 20.53 -0.69
C ARG A 287 1.44 19.46 0.41
N MET A 288 2.38 18.53 0.31
CA MET A 288 2.55 17.44 1.30
C MET A 288 2.61 17.93 2.76
N ASN A 289 3.22 19.08 3.01
CA ASN A 289 3.35 19.65 4.36
C ASN A 289 2.11 20.41 4.87
N ARG A 290 1.04 20.48 4.08
CA ARG A 290 -0.22 21.19 4.41
C ARG A 290 -1.45 20.34 4.08
N LEU A 291 -1.32 19.01 4.13
CA LEU A 291 -2.42 18.09 3.87
C LEU A 291 -3.47 18.19 5.00
N PRO A 292 -4.76 18.37 4.66
CA PRO A 292 -5.87 18.21 5.60
C PRO A 292 -5.78 16.90 6.40
N ALA A 293 -6.32 16.90 7.62
CA ALA A 293 -6.21 15.76 8.54
C ALA A 293 -6.83 14.46 8.00
N PHE A 294 -7.97 14.57 7.30
CA PHE A 294 -8.69 13.43 6.72
C PHE A 294 -7.99 12.77 5.52
N ILE A 295 -6.88 13.35 5.01
CA ILE A 295 -6.19 12.76 3.87
C ILE A 295 -5.23 11.68 4.36
N ASP A 296 -5.61 10.41 4.27
CA ASP A 296 -4.72 9.31 4.63
C ASP A 296 -3.81 8.91 3.46
N GLN A 297 -4.24 8.98 2.20
CA GLN A 297 -3.49 8.39 1.07
C GLN A 297 -2.94 9.44 0.07
N ALA A 298 -1.97 10.25 0.52
CA ALA A 298 -1.33 11.23 -0.36
C ALA A 298 -0.30 10.64 -1.35
N ILE A 299 0.33 9.51 -1.02
CA ILE A 299 1.21 8.78 -1.92
C ILE A 299 0.49 7.52 -2.39
N PRO A 300 0.31 7.30 -3.70
CA PRO A 300 -0.28 6.07 -4.23
C PRO A 300 0.59 4.82 -4.00
N SER A 301 -0.06 3.66 -3.87
CA SER A 301 0.58 2.35 -3.65
C SER A 301 1.63 2.03 -4.71
N ASN A 302 1.30 2.24 -5.99
CA ASN A 302 2.21 1.97 -7.11
C ASN A 302 3.49 2.85 -7.11
N VAL A 303 3.43 4.05 -6.50
CA VAL A 303 4.63 4.90 -6.33
C VAL A 303 5.45 4.40 -5.15
N ALA A 304 4.81 4.01 -4.06
CA ALA A 304 5.45 3.42 -2.90
C ALA A 304 6.17 2.10 -3.22
N GLU A 305 5.54 1.24 -4.02
CA GLU A 305 6.13 0.02 -4.57
C GLU A 305 7.41 0.32 -5.35
N GLN A 306 7.36 1.25 -6.30
CA GLN A 306 8.55 1.66 -7.07
C GLN A 306 9.70 2.19 -6.19
N TRP A 307 9.38 2.97 -5.15
CA TRP A 307 10.41 3.48 -4.25
C TRP A 307 11.05 2.35 -3.43
N ASN A 308 10.26 1.39 -2.97
CA ASN A 308 10.75 0.20 -2.26
C ASN A 308 11.60 -0.69 -3.18
N ASP A 309 11.17 -0.90 -4.42
CA ASP A 309 11.95 -1.60 -5.45
C ASP A 309 13.30 -0.92 -5.68
N TRP A 310 13.33 0.41 -5.79
CA TRP A 310 14.59 1.11 -6.01
C TRP A 310 15.50 1.04 -4.78
N TYR A 311 14.95 1.18 -3.58
CA TYR A 311 15.73 1.06 -2.35
C TYR A 311 16.31 -0.36 -2.16
N GLY A 312 15.58 -1.37 -2.64
CA GLY A 312 15.95 -2.77 -2.50
C GLY A 312 16.84 -3.33 -3.62
N GLU A 313 16.43 -3.13 -4.88
CA GLU A 313 17.03 -3.76 -6.06
C GLU A 313 18.11 -2.94 -6.75
N ASN A 314 18.08 -1.62 -6.60
CA ASN A 314 18.98 -0.74 -7.34
C ASN A 314 20.24 -0.38 -6.53
N VAL A 315 20.47 -1.04 -5.39
CA VAL A 315 21.68 -0.87 -4.58
C VAL A 315 22.92 -1.17 -5.44
N HIS A 316 23.96 -0.35 -5.30
CA HIS A 316 25.20 -0.40 -6.09
C HIS A 316 25.02 -0.26 -7.62
N GLY A 317 23.83 0.09 -8.12
CA GLY A 317 23.58 0.41 -9.52
C GLY A 317 23.27 -0.79 -10.44
N PHE A 318 23.25 -0.52 -11.74
CA PHE A 318 22.72 -1.45 -12.77
C PHE A 318 23.46 -2.79 -12.84
N TRP A 319 24.80 -2.76 -12.87
CA TRP A 319 25.61 -3.97 -12.97
C TRP A 319 25.45 -4.88 -11.74
N ASN A 320 25.28 -4.29 -10.55
CA ASN A 320 24.98 -5.07 -9.36
C ASN A 320 23.59 -5.71 -9.44
N LYS A 321 22.57 -4.93 -9.82
CA LYS A 321 21.20 -5.43 -10.02
C LYS A 321 21.15 -6.68 -10.91
N LEU A 322 21.91 -6.68 -12.00
CA LEU A 322 21.86 -7.72 -13.01
C LEU A 322 22.79 -8.91 -12.73
N PHE A 323 24.01 -8.67 -12.24
CA PHE A 323 25.05 -9.70 -12.17
C PHE A 323 25.47 -10.08 -10.74
N ALA A 324 26.00 -9.12 -9.97
CA ALA A 324 26.61 -9.41 -8.67
C ALA A 324 25.58 -9.69 -7.56
N GLN A 325 24.43 -9.00 -7.59
CA GLN A 325 23.33 -9.12 -6.64
C GLN A 325 23.75 -8.94 -5.16
N GLU A 326 24.80 -8.15 -4.92
CA GLU A 326 25.32 -7.80 -3.61
C GLU A 326 24.35 -6.84 -2.88
N ASP A 327 24.06 -7.10 -1.60
CA ASP A 327 23.15 -6.33 -0.75
C ASP A 327 21.71 -6.14 -1.28
N ILE A 328 21.35 -6.82 -2.37
CA ILE A 328 20.02 -6.71 -2.93
C ILE A 328 19.01 -7.35 -1.99
N LYS A 329 17.92 -6.63 -1.81
CA LYS A 329 16.72 -7.09 -1.11
C LYS A 329 15.53 -6.80 -2.00
N ARG A 330 14.67 -7.80 -2.23
CA ARG A 330 13.52 -7.68 -3.12
C ARG A 330 12.24 -7.63 -2.32
N PRO A 331 11.31 -6.69 -2.58
CA PRO A 331 9.97 -6.78 -2.02
C PRO A 331 9.37 -8.17 -2.26
N THR A 332 8.67 -8.68 -1.25
CA THR A 332 8.05 -10.00 -1.31
C THR A 332 6.82 -9.92 -2.19
N ALA A 333 6.79 -10.70 -3.27
CA ALA A 333 5.58 -10.88 -4.06
C ALA A 333 4.59 -11.75 -3.27
N TRP A 334 3.49 -11.15 -2.82
CA TRP A 334 2.37 -11.86 -2.23
C TRP A 334 1.43 -12.34 -3.35
N SER A 335 0.67 -13.41 -3.11
CA SER A 335 -0.27 -13.89 -4.12
C SER A 335 -1.37 -12.84 -4.34
N HIS A 336 -1.76 -12.60 -5.60
CA HIS A 336 -2.86 -11.72 -6.00
C HIS A 336 -2.66 -10.21 -5.78
N SER A 337 -1.45 -9.75 -5.42
CA SER A 337 -1.08 -8.34 -5.43
C SER A 337 0.42 -8.18 -5.61
N ASP A 338 0.84 -7.49 -6.68
CA ASP A 338 2.22 -7.04 -6.84
C ASP A 338 2.48 -5.73 -6.05
N GLU A 339 1.44 -5.11 -5.48
CA GLU A 339 1.53 -3.83 -4.76
C GLU A 339 1.83 -3.99 -3.25
N VAL A 340 2.26 -2.88 -2.64
CA VAL A 340 2.37 -2.67 -1.19
C VAL A 340 1.00 -2.74 -0.48
N ASN A 341 1.01 -3.13 0.81
CA ASN A 341 -0.22 -3.24 1.60
C ASN A 341 -0.43 -2.03 2.53
N GLY A 342 -1.67 -1.59 2.73
CA GLY A 342 -2.01 -0.47 3.60
C GLY A 342 -2.09 -0.89 5.08
N VAL A 343 -1.20 -0.34 5.91
CA VAL A 343 -1.11 -0.65 7.35
C VAL A 343 -1.12 0.64 8.16
N PHE A 344 -1.95 0.70 9.20
CA PHE A 344 -1.98 1.85 10.12
C PHE A 344 -0.96 1.65 11.25
N ASP A 345 -0.16 2.68 11.54
CA ASP A 345 0.74 2.66 12.69
C ASP A 345 0.01 2.90 14.03
N HIS A 346 0.73 2.81 15.15
CA HIS A 346 0.20 3.07 16.49
C HIS A 346 -0.36 4.50 16.70
N LYS A 347 -0.14 5.42 15.77
CA LYS A 347 -0.69 6.79 15.76
C LYS A 347 -1.82 6.94 14.74
N LEU A 348 -2.28 5.84 14.16
CA LEU A 348 -3.26 5.79 13.10
C LEU A 348 -2.88 6.66 11.89
N ASN A 349 -1.62 6.61 11.48
CA ASN A 349 -1.21 7.05 10.15
C ASN A 349 -1.12 5.86 9.21
N LEU A 350 -1.67 6.02 8.01
CA LEU A 350 -1.52 5.04 6.94
C LEU A 350 -0.07 4.98 6.47
N ASN A 351 0.44 3.76 6.36
CA ASN A 351 1.74 3.43 5.80
C ASN A 351 1.57 2.34 4.73
N TRP A 352 2.36 2.44 3.66
CA TRP A 352 2.52 1.34 2.73
C TRP A 352 3.59 0.38 3.25
N PHE A 353 3.16 -0.83 3.59
CA PHE A 353 3.96 -1.91 4.11
C PHE A 353 4.43 -2.83 2.99
N THR A 354 5.69 -3.28 3.07
CA THR A 354 6.20 -4.45 2.34
C THR A 354 7.39 -5.05 3.07
N ASP A 355 7.48 -6.37 3.10
CA ASP A 355 8.64 -7.11 3.58
C ASP A 355 9.55 -7.51 2.42
N PHE A 356 10.85 -7.66 2.70
CA PHE A 356 11.87 -7.94 1.69
C PHE A 356 12.47 -9.32 1.88
N THR A 357 12.80 -9.99 0.78
CA THR A 357 13.50 -11.28 0.73
C THR A 357 14.80 -11.17 -0.05
N ARG A 358 15.62 -12.23 -0.02
CA ARG A 358 16.84 -12.30 -0.84
C ARG A 358 16.49 -12.66 -2.29
N PRO A 359 17.18 -12.09 -3.30
CA PRO A 359 17.08 -12.55 -4.68
C PRO A 359 17.41 -14.04 -4.73
N LYS A 360 16.45 -14.87 -5.14
CA LYS A 360 16.60 -16.33 -5.28
C LYS A 360 16.56 -17.15 -3.98
N SER A 361 16.16 -16.59 -2.84
CA SER A 361 15.89 -17.45 -1.68
C SER A 361 14.48 -18.05 -1.77
N GLY A 362 14.38 -19.38 -1.85
CA GLY A 362 13.17 -20.10 -1.46
C GLY A 362 12.97 -20.13 0.07
N SER A 363 13.77 -19.38 0.83
CA SER A 363 13.68 -19.33 2.29
C SER A 363 12.39 -18.62 2.70
N GLY A 364 11.71 -19.16 3.71
CA GLY A 364 10.55 -18.53 4.29
C GLY A 364 10.84 -17.29 5.13
N ALA A 365 12.09 -16.83 5.19
CA ALA A 365 12.51 -15.69 6.00
C ALA A 365 12.63 -14.39 5.18
N MET A 366 12.30 -13.26 5.82
CA MET A 366 12.56 -11.91 5.34
C MET A 366 13.97 -11.45 5.75
N VAL A 367 14.50 -10.44 5.06
CA VAL A 367 15.73 -9.72 5.44
C VAL A 367 15.43 -8.39 6.14
N GLY A 368 14.17 -7.97 6.15
CA GLY A 368 13.66 -6.76 6.78
C GLY A 368 12.34 -6.35 6.16
N TYR A 369 11.69 -5.32 6.68
CA TYR A 369 10.46 -4.75 6.10
C TYR A 369 10.51 -3.23 6.10
N SER A 370 9.63 -2.61 5.31
CA SER A 370 9.49 -1.16 5.22
C SER A 370 8.07 -0.70 5.54
N MET A 371 7.97 0.50 6.11
CA MET A 371 6.74 1.26 6.23
C MET A 371 6.98 2.63 5.58
N LEU A 372 6.29 2.92 4.48
CA LEU A 372 6.32 4.22 3.83
C LEU A 372 5.11 5.03 4.27
N ASN A 373 5.35 6.09 5.05
CA ASN A 373 4.29 6.96 5.52
C ASN A 373 3.73 7.79 4.36
N THR A 374 2.45 7.58 4.03
CA THR A 374 1.79 8.13 2.84
C THR A 374 1.71 9.66 2.85
N ARG A 375 1.65 10.29 4.03
CA ARG A 375 1.51 11.73 4.22
C ARG A 375 2.85 12.47 4.22
N THR A 376 3.95 11.80 4.54
CA THR A 376 5.28 12.44 4.63
C THR A 376 6.25 11.96 3.55
N GLY A 377 5.98 10.81 2.93
CA GLY A 377 6.88 10.17 1.97
C GLY A 377 8.18 9.64 2.57
N ARG A 378 8.25 9.52 3.90
CA ARG A 378 9.40 8.92 4.59
C ARG A 378 9.23 7.41 4.64
N ILE A 379 10.31 6.68 4.34
CA ILE A 379 10.38 5.23 4.45
C ILE A 379 11.11 4.90 5.75
N THR A 380 10.51 4.07 6.60
CA THR A 380 11.21 3.46 7.74
C THR A 380 11.51 2.02 7.37
N TYR A 381 12.79 1.65 7.33
CA TYR A 381 13.24 0.29 7.04
C TYR A 381 13.71 -0.40 8.32
N TYR A 382 13.11 -1.54 8.64
CA TYR A 382 13.36 -2.31 9.85
C TYR A 382 14.29 -3.48 9.55
N SER A 383 15.58 -3.32 9.84
CA SER A 383 16.62 -4.30 9.50
C SER A 383 16.77 -5.43 10.51
N GLY A 384 16.31 -5.25 11.76
CA GLY A 384 16.37 -6.26 12.80
C GLY A 384 15.32 -7.37 12.66
N ALA A 385 14.43 -7.27 11.67
CA ALA A 385 13.51 -8.34 11.29
C ALA A 385 14.16 -9.40 10.39
N ASN A 386 15.47 -9.30 10.13
CA ASN A 386 16.21 -10.30 9.37
C ASN A 386 16.11 -11.68 10.05
N GLY A 387 15.69 -12.67 9.28
CA GLY A 387 15.48 -14.04 9.75
C GLY A 387 14.06 -14.34 10.23
N LEU A 388 13.20 -13.33 10.38
CA LEU A 388 11.78 -13.53 10.70
C LEU A 388 11.02 -14.06 9.48
N LEU A 389 9.89 -14.72 9.71
CA LEU A 389 8.96 -15.25 8.70
C LEU A 389 8.48 -14.13 7.76
N ASN A 390 8.62 -14.32 6.44
CA ASN A 390 8.07 -13.41 5.44
C ASN A 390 6.56 -13.59 5.26
N GLY A 391 5.88 -12.59 4.69
CA GLY A 391 4.43 -12.55 4.56
C GLY A 391 3.89 -13.72 3.73
N LYS A 392 4.57 -14.07 2.63
CA LYS A 392 4.21 -15.22 1.80
C LYS A 392 4.23 -16.54 2.57
N SER A 393 5.22 -16.73 3.43
CA SER A 393 5.30 -17.92 4.27
C SER A 393 4.28 -17.91 5.40
N ALA A 394 3.96 -16.74 5.97
CA ALA A 394 2.85 -16.62 6.93
C ALA A 394 1.52 -17.04 6.29
N MET A 395 1.24 -16.60 5.06
CA MET A 395 0.09 -17.07 4.28
C MET A 395 0.10 -18.59 4.09
N ASN A 396 1.25 -19.16 3.70
CA ASN A 396 1.39 -20.60 3.52
C ASN A 396 1.15 -21.39 4.83
N VAL A 397 1.57 -20.87 5.98
CA VAL A 397 1.31 -21.48 7.30
C VAL A 397 -0.19 -21.48 7.57
N ALA A 398 -0.88 -20.37 7.30
CA ALA A 398 -2.32 -20.24 7.48
C ALA A 398 -3.10 -21.22 6.58
N GLU A 399 -2.80 -21.25 5.28
CA GLU A 399 -3.47 -22.13 4.32
C GLU A 399 -3.22 -23.62 4.62
N LYS A 400 -2.00 -23.99 5.06
CA LYS A 400 -1.69 -25.37 5.47
C LYS A 400 -2.48 -25.81 6.69
N THR A 401 -2.72 -24.90 7.63
CA THR A 401 -3.50 -25.17 8.85
C THR A 401 -4.94 -25.55 8.50
N PHE A 402 -5.52 -24.90 7.48
CA PHE A 402 -6.90 -25.13 7.02
C PHE A 402 -6.98 -25.78 5.63
N LYS A 403 -6.00 -26.64 5.31
CA LYS A 403 -5.86 -27.24 3.96
C LYS A 403 -7.11 -28.03 3.52
N GLN A 404 -7.79 -28.67 4.46
CA GLN A 404 -9.01 -29.44 4.18
C GLN A 404 -10.18 -28.55 3.76
N ASN A 405 -10.27 -27.34 4.33
CA ASN A 405 -11.30 -26.36 4.04
C ASN A 405 -11.08 -25.64 2.71
N LYS A 406 -9.84 -25.71 2.17
CA LYS A 406 -9.41 -24.97 0.97
C LYS A 406 -9.59 -23.45 1.13
N TYR A 407 -9.28 -22.94 2.32
CA TYR A 407 -9.25 -21.49 2.53
C TYR A 407 -8.02 -20.88 1.87
N GLU A 408 -8.19 -19.68 1.35
CA GLU A 408 -7.15 -18.87 0.73
C GLU A 408 -6.76 -17.73 1.68
N ALA A 409 -5.47 -17.53 1.89
CA ALA A 409 -5.01 -16.43 2.72
C ALA A 409 -5.19 -15.08 1.99
N GLY A 410 -5.75 -14.11 2.70
CA GLY A 410 -5.68 -12.71 2.30
C GLY A 410 -4.28 -12.12 2.51
N ILE A 411 -4.11 -10.88 2.08
CA ILE A 411 -2.84 -10.16 2.27
C ILE A 411 -2.55 -10.04 3.77
N PRO A 412 -1.39 -10.51 4.26
CA PRO A 412 -1.08 -10.54 5.69
C PRO A 412 -0.57 -9.17 6.16
N ASN A 413 -0.90 -8.81 7.41
CA ASN A 413 -0.42 -7.59 8.05
C ASN A 413 0.58 -7.91 9.17
N LEU A 414 1.75 -7.27 9.19
CA LEU A 414 2.73 -7.43 10.27
C LEU A 414 2.56 -6.31 11.30
N TYR A 415 2.31 -6.69 12.55
CA TYR A 415 2.27 -5.77 13.68
C TYR A 415 3.16 -6.24 14.81
N THR A 416 3.63 -5.29 15.62
CA THR A 416 4.16 -5.60 16.95
C THR A 416 2.98 -5.64 17.91
N ILE A 417 2.57 -6.82 18.38
CA ILE A 417 1.43 -7.00 19.29
C ILE A 417 1.98 -7.55 20.61
N TYR A 418 1.71 -6.86 21.74
CA TYR A 418 2.35 -7.15 23.03
C TYR A 418 3.87 -7.30 22.93
N GLY A 419 4.45 -6.59 21.95
CA GLY A 419 5.87 -6.57 21.70
C GLY A 419 6.49 -7.65 20.83
N GLN A 420 5.66 -8.52 20.28
CA GLN A 420 6.09 -9.59 19.41
C GLN A 420 5.67 -9.26 17.98
N GLU A 421 6.61 -9.37 17.04
CA GLU A 421 6.30 -9.29 15.62
C GLU A 421 5.39 -10.45 15.23
N THR A 422 4.16 -10.11 14.83
CA THR A 422 3.07 -11.07 14.62
C THR A 422 2.34 -10.74 13.34
N TRP A 423 2.19 -11.76 12.50
CA TRP A 423 1.39 -11.70 11.29
C TRP A 423 -0.08 -11.93 11.62
N VAL A 424 -0.92 -11.00 11.17
CA VAL A 424 -2.37 -11.11 11.16
C VAL A 424 -2.77 -11.57 9.77
N VAL A 425 -3.20 -12.82 9.67
CA VAL A 425 -3.51 -13.47 8.39
C VAL A 425 -4.99 -13.84 8.37
N PRO A 426 -5.81 -13.13 7.59
CA PRO A 426 -7.19 -13.54 7.37
C PRO A 426 -7.27 -14.65 6.32
N LEU A 427 -8.21 -15.58 6.49
CA LEU A 427 -8.48 -16.70 5.60
C LEU A 427 -9.91 -16.62 5.08
N MET A 428 -10.05 -16.71 3.76
CA MET A 428 -11.33 -16.61 3.06
C MET A 428 -11.66 -17.93 2.37
N ASP A 429 -12.96 -18.16 2.11
CA ASP A 429 -13.37 -19.23 1.20
C ASP A 429 -13.28 -18.78 -0.27
N SER A 430 -13.64 -19.70 -1.19
CA SER A 430 -13.62 -19.43 -2.63
C SER A 430 -14.60 -18.34 -3.10
N ASN A 431 -15.46 -17.82 -2.23
CA ASN A 431 -16.37 -16.71 -2.51
C ASN A 431 -15.91 -15.41 -1.83
N ASP A 432 -14.64 -15.33 -1.43
CA ASP A 432 -14.03 -14.20 -0.72
C ASP A 432 -14.71 -13.88 0.63
N VAL A 433 -15.42 -14.84 1.23
CA VAL A 433 -16.04 -14.67 2.55
C VAL A 433 -15.01 -15.00 3.62
N LEU A 434 -14.78 -14.07 4.56
CA LEU A 434 -13.92 -14.31 5.73
C LEU A 434 -14.45 -15.52 6.53
N ARG A 435 -13.54 -16.45 6.84
CA ARG A 435 -13.83 -17.68 7.59
C ARG A 435 -13.04 -17.78 8.88
N GLU A 436 -11.74 -17.48 8.82
CA GLU A 436 -10.83 -17.60 9.96
C GLU A 436 -9.87 -16.42 9.98
N LEU A 437 -9.42 -16.06 11.17
CA LEU A 437 -8.34 -15.11 11.43
C LEU A 437 -7.23 -15.83 12.16
N MET A 438 -5.98 -15.50 11.86
CA MET A 438 -4.84 -16.21 12.42
C MET A 438 -3.71 -15.26 12.83
N LEU A 439 -3.19 -15.47 14.03
CA LEU A 439 -2.07 -14.72 14.60
C LEU A 439 -0.83 -15.63 14.66
N ILE A 440 0.11 -15.36 13.75
CA ILE A 440 1.31 -16.19 13.53
C ILE A 440 2.53 -15.41 14.00
N HIS A 441 3.30 -16.01 14.91
CA HIS A 441 4.48 -15.37 15.45
C HIS A 441 5.63 -15.38 14.44
N ALA A 442 6.17 -14.20 14.12
CA ALA A 442 7.12 -14.06 13.01
C ALA A 442 8.48 -14.73 13.27
N LYS A 443 8.88 -14.96 14.53
CA LYS A 443 10.20 -15.56 14.84
C LYS A 443 10.27 -17.08 14.67
N ASN A 444 9.16 -17.78 14.90
CA ASN A 444 9.15 -19.24 15.05
C ASN A 444 7.99 -19.93 14.30
N GLU A 445 7.21 -19.19 13.51
CA GLU A 445 6.08 -19.69 12.71
C GLU A 445 4.93 -20.29 13.54
N ASN A 446 4.99 -20.16 14.87
CA ASN A 446 3.98 -20.73 15.75
C ASN A 446 2.66 -19.98 15.59
N VAL A 447 1.59 -20.76 15.52
CA VAL A 447 0.21 -20.28 15.56
C VAL A 447 -0.16 -20.05 17.01
N TYR A 448 -0.31 -18.78 17.40
CA TYR A 448 -0.68 -18.43 18.77
C TYR A 448 -2.18 -18.27 18.96
N SER A 449 -2.90 -17.93 17.90
CA SER A 449 -4.36 -17.97 17.88
C SER A 449 -4.87 -18.18 16.46
N ALA A 450 -5.96 -18.92 16.31
CA ALA A 450 -6.72 -19.08 15.08
C ALA A 450 -8.20 -19.14 15.44
N GLU A 451 -8.97 -18.12 15.07
CA GLU A 451 -10.36 -17.95 15.52
C GLU A 451 -11.21 -17.27 14.45
N THR A 452 -12.53 -17.45 14.54
CA THR A 452 -13.51 -16.86 13.60
C THR A 452 -13.88 -15.41 13.91
N ASP A 453 -13.60 -14.93 15.13
CA ASP A 453 -13.92 -13.57 15.58
C ASP A 453 -12.70 -12.88 16.21
N LYS A 454 -12.61 -11.56 16.02
CA LYS A 454 -11.46 -10.75 16.43
C LYS A 454 -11.27 -10.74 17.94
N ARG A 455 -12.35 -10.70 18.72
CA ARG A 455 -12.26 -10.60 20.17
C ARG A 455 -11.59 -11.85 20.74
N THR A 456 -12.14 -13.02 20.41
CA THR A 456 -11.60 -14.31 20.84
C THR A 456 -10.17 -14.50 20.31
N LEU A 457 -9.90 -14.08 19.07
CA LEU A 457 -8.57 -14.13 18.46
C LEU A 457 -7.51 -13.43 19.33
N PHE A 458 -7.77 -12.19 19.74
CA PHE A 458 -6.80 -11.41 20.51
C PHE A 458 -6.77 -11.82 21.99
N ASP A 459 -7.88 -12.29 22.56
CA ASP A 459 -7.92 -12.82 23.93
C ASP A 459 -7.09 -14.11 24.05
N ASN A 460 -7.24 -15.04 23.11
CA ASN A 460 -6.44 -16.27 23.07
C ASN A 460 -4.97 -16.01 22.75
N TYR A 461 -4.69 -15.03 21.87
CA TYR A 461 -3.32 -14.61 21.61
C TYR A 461 -2.64 -13.99 22.84
N LYS A 462 -3.34 -13.12 23.57
CA LYS A 462 -2.88 -12.53 24.83
C LYS A 462 -2.54 -13.63 25.85
N TYR A 463 -3.37 -14.66 25.95
CA TYR A 463 -3.10 -15.84 26.76
C TYR A 463 -1.88 -16.65 26.26
N ALA A 464 -1.75 -16.85 24.96
CA ALA A 464 -0.62 -17.56 24.37
C ALA A 464 0.71 -16.81 24.58
N VAL A 465 0.71 -15.48 24.42
CA VAL A 465 1.88 -14.63 24.71
C VAL A 465 2.24 -14.67 26.20
N ALA A 466 1.23 -14.74 27.07
CA ALA A 466 1.43 -14.86 28.50
C ALA A 466 2.06 -16.21 28.91
N THR A 467 1.64 -17.31 28.28
CA THR A 467 1.93 -18.68 28.77
C THR A 467 2.96 -19.43 27.95
N LYS A 468 3.00 -19.25 26.62
CA LYS A 468 3.83 -20.03 25.69
C LYS A 468 5.18 -19.37 25.38
N LEU A 469 5.33 -18.09 25.64
CA LEU A 469 6.50 -17.28 25.28
C LEU A 469 7.63 -17.28 26.33
N GLY A 470 7.74 -18.35 27.12
CA GLY A 470 8.66 -18.44 28.27
C GLY A 470 10.05 -17.82 28.05
N SER A 471 10.49 -16.97 28.99
CA SER A 471 11.81 -16.32 29.07
C SER A 471 12.42 -15.74 27.77
N ASP A 472 11.64 -15.45 26.72
CA ASP A 472 12.16 -14.67 25.59
C ASP A 472 12.30 -13.22 26.08
N SER A 473 13.54 -12.75 26.19
CA SER A 473 13.91 -11.45 26.76
C SER A 473 13.44 -10.25 25.91
N SER A 474 12.67 -10.52 24.84
CA SER A 474 12.24 -9.60 23.81
C SER A 474 10.87 -8.94 24.05
N VAL A 475 10.17 -9.25 25.16
CA VAL A 475 8.95 -8.53 25.59
C VAL A 475 9.29 -7.06 25.91
N PRO A 476 8.85 -6.07 25.12
CA PRO A 476 9.19 -4.66 25.27
C PRO A 476 8.42 -3.99 26.42
N THR A 477 9.20 -3.43 27.34
CA THR A 477 9.30 -2.00 27.71
C THR A 477 8.10 -1.05 27.70
N ASN A 478 6.84 -1.45 27.54
CA ASN A 478 5.77 -0.59 28.02
C ASN A 478 5.70 -0.76 29.55
N GLN A 479 6.57 -0.03 30.26
CA GLN A 479 6.59 0.00 31.74
C GLN A 479 5.18 0.28 32.32
N ALA A 480 4.30 0.91 31.54
CA ALA A 480 2.92 1.19 31.91
C ALA A 480 2.04 -0.05 32.17
N LEU A 481 2.34 -1.21 31.58
CA LEU A 481 1.54 -2.45 31.77
C LEU A 481 2.18 -3.42 32.77
N LEU A 482 3.42 -3.20 33.22
CA LEU A 482 4.07 -4.10 34.17
C LEU A 482 3.82 -3.60 35.60
N LYS A 483 2.97 -4.32 36.34
CA LYS A 483 2.76 -4.05 37.78
C LYS A 483 3.53 -5.03 38.64
N LYS A 484 4.00 -4.54 39.77
CA LYS A 484 4.63 -5.37 40.81
C LYS A 484 3.62 -5.62 41.91
N LEU A 485 3.44 -6.88 42.28
CA LEU A 485 2.55 -7.29 43.37
C LEU A 485 3.32 -8.22 44.31
N VAL A 486 3.25 -7.93 45.60
CA VAL A 486 3.80 -8.78 46.65
C VAL A 486 2.65 -9.20 47.55
N GLY A 487 2.52 -10.49 47.81
CA GLY A 487 1.44 -10.97 48.67
C GLY A 487 1.51 -12.46 48.93
N THR A 488 0.53 -12.92 49.70
CA THR A 488 0.39 -14.33 50.10
C THR A 488 -0.51 -15.06 49.12
N VAL A 489 -0.08 -16.25 48.70
CA VAL A 489 -0.81 -17.08 47.75
C VAL A 489 -2.00 -17.77 48.44
N THR A 490 -3.18 -17.64 47.87
CA THR A 490 -4.44 -18.17 48.42
C THR A 490 -4.90 -19.46 47.76
N LYS A 491 -4.60 -19.64 46.47
CA LYS A 491 -4.93 -20.84 45.69
C LYS A 491 -3.80 -21.14 44.72
N VAL A 492 -3.57 -22.42 44.46
CA VAL A 492 -2.59 -22.91 43.48
C VAL A 492 -3.22 -24.05 42.69
N TYR A 493 -3.09 -24.01 41.38
CA TYR A 493 -3.43 -25.08 40.44
C TYR A 493 -2.24 -25.34 39.53
N LYS A 494 -1.97 -26.61 39.22
CA LYS A 494 -0.85 -27.01 38.38
C LYS A 494 -1.33 -28.04 37.37
N TYR A 495 -0.92 -27.86 36.12
CA TYR A 495 -1.14 -28.83 35.07
C TYR A 495 0.08 -28.89 34.16
N GLN A 496 0.20 -29.97 33.41
CA GLN A 496 1.25 -30.11 32.40
C GLN A 496 0.67 -29.66 31.05
N ASP A 497 1.34 -28.70 30.42
CA ASP A 497 0.99 -28.25 29.08
C ASP A 497 1.42 -29.32 28.07
N SER A 498 0.47 -29.77 27.23
CA SER A 498 0.68 -30.88 26.29
C SER A 498 1.70 -30.56 25.20
N ASP A 499 1.79 -29.29 24.81
CA ASP A 499 2.58 -28.84 23.67
C ASP A 499 4.02 -28.58 24.09
N THR A 500 4.20 -27.85 25.19
CA THR A 500 5.52 -27.42 25.70
C THR A 500 6.14 -28.42 26.68
N ARG A 501 5.35 -29.38 27.19
CA ARG A 501 5.69 -30.31 28.28
C ARG A 501 6.12 -29.65 29.59
N GLN A 502 5.90 -28.34 29.71
CA GLN A 502 6.21 -27.56 30.92
C GLN A 502 5.08 -27.69 31.94
N THR A 503 5.42 -27.60 33.22
CA THR A 503 4.41 -27.47 34.27
C THR A 503 3.98 -26.02 34.35
N VAL A 504 2.70 -25.77 34.04
CA VAL A 504 2.09 -24.45 34.20
C VAL A 504 1.52 -24.37 35.62
N THR A 505 1.94 -23.35 36.37
CA THR A 505 1.45 -23.07 37.71
C THR A 505 0.57 -21.83 37.67
N GLN A 506 -0.71 -22.00 37.97
CA GLN A 506 -1.67 -20.92 38.16
C GLN A 506 -1.89 -20.68 39.66
N PHE A 507 -1.95 -19.42 40.08
CA PHE A 507 -2.15 -19.08 41.50
C PHE A 507 -2.85 -17.74 41.69
N MET A 508 -3.48 -17.56 42.85
CA MET A 508 -4.13 -16.30 43.24
C MET A 508 -3.40 -15.70 44.44
N ILE A 509 -3.33 -14.37 44.51
CA ILE A 509 -2.75 -13.62 45.64
C ILE A 509 -3.88 -12.96 46.44
N GLN A 510 -3.75 -12.94 47.76
CA GLN A 510 -4.71 -12.30 48.66
C GLN A 510 -4.96 -10.83 48.27
N GLY A 511 -6.24 -10.47 48.12
CA GLY A 511 -6.64 -9.11 47.72
C GLY A 511 -6.62 -8.84 46.21
N SER A 512 -6.31 -9.84 45.39
CA SER A 512 -6.38 -9.77 43.92
C SER A 512 -7.44 -10.72 43.39
N GLU A 513 -8.28 -10.26 42.46
CA GLU A 513 -9.24 -11.11 41.74
C GLU A 513 -8.59 -11.84 40.54
N LYS A 514 -7.34 -11.50 40.20
CA LYS A 514 -6.61 -12.10 39.10
C LYS A 514 -6.02 -13.48 39.44
N ILE A 515 -5.95 -14.33 38.42
CA ILE A 515 -5.25 -15.61 38.38
C ILE A 515 -3.90 -15.38 37.67
N PHE A 516 -2.81 -15.54 38.40
CA PHE A 516 -1.46 -15.40 37.86
C PHE A 516 -0.97 -16.72 37.29
N THR A 517 -0.31 -16.69 36.14
CA THR A 517 0.24 -17.89 35.50
C THR A 517 1.74 -17.75 35.28
N VAL A 518 2.49 -18.81 35.59
CA VAL A 518 3.94 -18.92 35.40
C VAL A 518 4.27 -20.35 34.98
N THR A 519 5.19 -20.51 34.03
CA THR A 519 5.64 -21.85 33.60
C THR A 519 6.94 -22.26 34.27
N SER A 520 7.18 -23.57 34.37
CA SER A 520 8.44 -24.12 34.88
C SER A 520 9.66 -23.73 34.03
N GLY A 521 9.45 -23.38 32.75
CA GLY A 521 10.50 -22.84 31.88
C GLY A 521 10.85 -21.38 32.21
N GLN A 522 9.87 -20.57 32.61
CA GLN A 522 10.10 -19.18 33.05
C GLN A 522 10.77 -19.13 34.43
N ASN A 523 10.27 -19.93 35.37
CA ASN A 523 10.87 -20.05 36.69
C ASN A 523 10.73 -21.48 37.23
N PRO A 524 11.83 -22.22 37.42
CA PRO A 524 11.78 -23.60 37.87
C PRO A 524 11.21 -23.74 39.28
N TYR A 525 11.27 -22.70 40.13
CA TYR A 525 10.73 -22.74 41.48
C TYR A 525 9.20 -22.63 41.53
N SER A 526 8.54 -22.24 40.44
CA SER A 526 7.08 -22.16 40.35
C SER A 526 6.40 -23.50 40.67
N VAL A 527 7.03 -24.62 40.28
CA VAL A 527 6.49 -25.97 40.51
C VAL A 527 6.38 -26.31 41.99
N PHE A 528 7.13 -25.63 42.86
CA PHE A 528 7.11 -25.86 44.31
C PHE A 528 6.15 -24.94 45.06
N LEU A 529 5.51 -23.98 44.38
CA LEU A 529 4.61 -23.01 45.00
C LEU A 529 3.44 -23.71 45.71
N LYS A 530 3.12 -23.28 46.93
CA LYS A 530 2.01 -23.76 47.75
C LYS A 530 1.13 -22.61 48.25
N THR A 531 -0.10 -22.94 48.61
CA THR A 531 -0.98 -22.01 49.34
C THR A 531 -0.32 -21.61 50.66
N GLY A 532 -0.30 -20.31 50.96
CA GLY A 532 0.35 -19.73 52.14
C GLY A 532 1.74 -19.16 51.89
N ASP A 533 2.38 -19.46 50.75
CA ASP A 533 3.68 -18.90 50.39
C ASP A 533 3.58 -17.39 50.09
N LYS A 534 4.65 -16.65 50.42
CA LYS A 534 4.80 -15.26 49.99
C LYS A 534 5.55 -15.20 48.66
N VAL A 535 4.99 -14.45 47.72
CA VAL A 535 5.57 -14.26 46.40
C VAL A 535 5.72 -12.78 46.09
N SER A 536 6.79 -12.44 45.38
CA SER A 536 6.95 -11.15 44.70
C SER A 536 6.88 -11.41 43.21
N ILE A 537 5.92 -10.80 42.54
CA ILE A 537 5.70 -10.97 41.11
C ILE A 537 5.75 -9.64 40.38
N GLN A 538 6.27 -9.66 39.16
CA GLN A 538 6.00 -8.64 38.15
C GLN A 538 5.11 -9.27 37.08
N TYR A 539 3.96 -8.68 36.78
CA TYR A 539 2.97 -9.27 35.88
C TYR A 539 2.46 -8.24 34.87
N ILE A 540 1.91 -8.74 33.76
CA ILE A 540 1.28 -7.91 32.73
C ILE A 540 -0.16 -7.58 33.16
N ASP A 541 -0.42 -6.32 33.48
CA ASP A 541 -1.71 -5.82 33.96
C ASP A 541 -2.67 -5.53 32.80
N THR A 542 -3.40 -6.57 32.40
CA THR A 542 -4.48 -6.50 31.42
C THR A 542 -5.85 -6.40 32.12
N LYS A 543 -6.95 -6.17 31.38
CA LYS A 543 -8.31 -6.25 31.96
C LYS A 543 -8.77 -7.70 32.23
N GLU A 544 -7.98 -8.70 31.81
CA GLU A 544 -8.33 -10.11 31.93
C GLU A 544 -8.20 -10.66 33.34
N THR A 545 -8.98 -11.69 33.64
CA THR A 545 -8.90 -12.45 34.89
C THR A 545 -7.58 -13.20 35.01
N VAL A 546 -7.03 -13.72 33.91
CA VAL A 546 -5.73 -14.42 33.91
C VAL A 546 -4.62 -13.46 33.48
N SER A 547 -3.47 -13.48 34.17
CA SER A 547 -2.34 -12.60 33.87
C SER A 547 -0.99 -13.32 33.97
N ALA A 548 -0.12 -13.15 32.98
CA ALA A 548 1.22 -13.72 32.99
C ALA A 548 2.14 -13.02 33.97
N VAL A 549 2.93 -13.84 34.65
CA VAL A 549 4.04 -13.39 35.49
C VAL A 549 5.31 -13.35 34.64
N LYS A 550 5.94 -12.18 34.59
CA LYS A 550 7.24 -11.95 33.95
C LYS A 550 8.38 -12.33 34.87
N ASP A 551 8.38 -11.77 36.09
CA ASP A 551 9.34 -12.08 37.13
C ASP A 551 8.61 -12.71 38.31
N PHE A 552 9.10 -13.86 38.76
CA PHE A 552 8.57 -14.58 39.91
C PHE A 552 9.68 -14.78 40.93
N THR A 553 9.41 -14.43 42.18
CA THR A 553 10.31 -14.74 43.30
C THR A 553 9.51 -15.34 44.43
N LEU A 554 9.80 -16.60 44.76
CA LEU A 554 9.30 -17.25 45.95
C LEU A 554 10.11 -16.77 47.15
N GLN A 555 9.48 -16.07 48.08
CA GLN A 555 10.13 -15.66 49.32
C GLN A 555 9.99 -16.82 50.31
N SER A 556 10.98 -17.71 50.35
CA SER A 556 11.03 -18.74 51.40
C SER A 556 11.21 -18.05 52.75
N LYS A 557 10.41 -18.42 53.75
CA LYS A 557 10.76 -18.16 55.15
C LYS A 557 12.12 -18.83 55.39
N GLN A 558 13.14 -18.04 55.75
CA GLN A 558 14.32 -18.57 56.42
C GLN A 558 13.91 -19.23 57.73
#